data_AF-A0A927H6M8-F1
#
_entry.id   AF-A0A927H6M8-F1
#
_cell.length_a   1.000
_cell.length_b   1.000
_cell.length_c   1.000
_cell.angle_alpha   90.00
_cell.angle_beta   90.00
_cell.angle_gamma   90.00
#
_symmetry.space_group_name_H-M   'P 1'
#
loop_
_entity.id
_entity.type
_entity.pdbx_description
1 polymer ?
#
loop_
_entity_poly.entity_id
_entity_poly.type
_entity_poly.pdbx_seq_one_letter_code
_entity_poly.pdbx_strand_id
1 'polypeptide(L)'
;MGELRERLPDFIVLSTDNDMFGTTSELLDYPNRFNVLFQFAHFAAKSGKGTVICGTVMPWDAQKCDAYDLFDEVCFINLHCDDDTRNNRLRNREDKATWTDEMLKRHEEFARWLLDNAETAYRPPMPTIDTAVAPPAEVAGQISEYVLKVWNQ
;
A
#
# COMPACT_ATOMS: atom_id res chain seq x y z
N MET A 1 -2.36 2.11 -11.01
CA MET A 1 -0.96 1.62 -10.99
C MET A 1 -0.15 1.97 -12.25
N GLY A 2 -0.75 2.22 -13.43
CA GLY A 2 -0.01 2.57 -14.66
C GLY A 2 0.93 3.79 -14.49
N GLU A 3 0.38 4.91 -14.00
CA GLU A 3 1.14 6.13 -13.67
C GLU A 3 2.40 5.87 -12.83
N LEU A 4 2.31 4.98 -11.84
CA LEU A 4 3.44 4.67 -10.96
C LEU A 4 4.50 3.81 -11.66
N ARG A 5 4.07 2.84 -12.50
CA ARG A 5 4.97 2.01 -13.29
C ARG A 5 5.74 2.83 -14.34
N GLU A 6 5.10 3.83 -14.93
CA GLU A 6 5.75 4.75 -15.88
C GLU A 6 6.84 5.59 -15.18
N ARG A 7 6.59 6.01 -13.93
CA ARG A 7 7.53 6.83 -13.16
C ARG A 7 8.66 6.06 -12.49
N LEU A 8 8.45 4.78 -12.20
CA LEU A 8 9.42 3.92 -11.51
C LEU A 8 9.79 2.69 -12.37
N PRO A 9 10.44 2.86 -13.54
CA PRO A 9 10.74 1.75 -14.47
C PRO A 9 11.70 0.70 -13.90
N ASP A 10 12.47 1.06 -12.86
CA ASP A 10 13.37 0.14 -12.15
C ASP A 10 12.73 -0.53 -10.92
N PHE A 11 11.45 -0.26 -10.67
CA PHE A 11 10.70 -0.87 -9.58
C PHE A 11 9.62 -1.80 -10.10
N ILE A 12 9.38 -2.87 -9.36
CA ILE A 12 8.26 -3.76 -9.60
C ILE A 12 7.08 -3.27 -8.76
N VAL A 13 5.97 -2.92 -9.42
CA VAL A 13 4.75 -2.44 -8.75
C VAL A 13 3.73 -3.57 -8.65
N LEU A 14 3.51 -4.02 -7.43
CA LEU A 14 2.62 -5.12 -7.05
C LEU A 14 1.37 -4.59 -6.30
N SER A 15 0.38 -5.45 -6.12
CA SER A 15 -0.89 -5.17 -5.45
C SER A 15 -1.19 -6.28 -4.45
N THR A 16 -1.87 -5.95 -3.36
CA THR A 16 -2.37 -6.94 -2.40
C THR A 16 -3.70 -7.56 -2.82
N ASP A 17 -4.34 -7.00 -3.85
CA ASP A 17 -5.66 -7.44 -4.33
C ASP A 17 -5.59 -8.77 -5.10
N ASN A 18 -6.75 -9.41 -5.26
CA ASN A 18 -6.86 -10.75 -5.87
C ASN A 18 -6.32 -10.82 -7.30
N ASP A 19 -6.39 -9.71 -8.05
CA ASP A 19 -5.93 -9.61 -9.44
C ASP A 19 -4.43 -9.90 -9.59
N MET A 20 -3.62 -9.64 -8.55
CA MET A 20 -2.19 -9.94 -8.52
C MET A 20 -1.89 -11.45 -8.50
N PHE A 21 -2.77 -12.26 -7.92
CA PHE A 21 -2.53 -13.70 -7.69
C PHE A 21 -3.25 -14.59 -8.71
N GLY A 22 -4.09 -14.01 -9.58
CA GLY A 22 -4.84 -14.74 -10.59
C GLY A 22 -5.65 -15.91 -10.00
N THR A 23 -5.55 -17.08 -10.63
CA THR A 23 -6.25 -18.31 -10.20
C THR A 23 -5.75 -18.87 -8.86
N THR A 24 -4.63 -18.37 -8.33
CA THR A 24 -4.11 -18.79 -7.02
C THR A 24 -4.65 -17.95 -5.86
N SER A 25 -5.38 -16.87 -6.13
CA SER A 25 -5.93 -15.98 -5.10
C SER A 25 -6.81 -16.70 -4.07
N GLU A 26 -7.58 -17.71 -4.48
CA GLU A 26 -8.41 -18.53 -3.58
C GLU A 26 -7.62 -19.56 -2.76
N LEU A 27 -6.40 -19.89 -3.20
CA LEU A 27 -5.51 -20.84 -2.51
C LEU A 27 -4.65 -20.15 -1.44
N LEU A 28 -4.57 -18.82 -1.48
CA LEU A 28 -3.76 -18.01 -0.58
C LEU A 28 -4.67 -17.22 0.35
N ASP A 29 -4.63 -17.56 1.64
CA ASP A 29 -5.22 -16.71 2.67
C ASP A 29 -4.49 -15.35 2.74
N TYR A 30 -5.09 -14.42 3.48
CA TYR A 30 -4.61 -13.05 3.53
C TYR A 30 -3.15 -12.93 4.02
N PRO A 31 -2.71 -13.60 5.10
CA PRO A 31 -1.30 -13.59 5.50
C PRO A 31 -0.36 -14.20 4.45
N ASN A 32 -0.73 -15.32 3.81
CA ASN A 32 0.15 -15.97 2.83
C ASN A 32 0.33 -15.14 1.55
N ARG A 33 -0.64 -14.30 1.19
CA ARG A 33 -0.46 -13.32 0.11
C ARG A 33 0.68 -12.35 0.39
N PHE A 34 0.75 -11.81 1.61
CA PHE A 34 1.86 -10.93 2.00
C PHE A 34 3.19 -11.65 2.03
N ASN A 35 3.23 -12.89 2.55
CA ASN A 35 4.42 -13.72 2.50
C ASN A 35 4.98 -13.86 1.08
N VAL A 36 4.12 -14.19 0.11
CA VAL A 36 4.52 -14.30 -1.30
C VAL A 36 5.05 -12.97 -1.84
N LEU A 37 4.37 -11.86 -1.56
CA LEU A 37 4.80 -10.53 -2.03
C LEU A 37 6.16 -10.11 -1.43
N PHE A 38 6.37 -10.36 -0.13
CA PHE A 38 7.64 -10.04 0.54
C PHE A 38 8.78 -10.95 0.07
N GLN A 39 8.53 -12.25 -0.13
CA GLN A 39 9.51 -13.15 -0.73
C GLN A 39 9.91 -12.68 -2.13
N PHE A 40 8.93 -12.31 -2.96
CA PHE A 40 9.20 -11.77 -4.28
C PHE A 40 10.02 -10.47 -4.21
N ALA A 41 9.62 -9.53 -3.34
CA ALA A 41 10.33 -8.26 -3.15
C ALA A 41 11.81 -8.48 -2.76
N HIS A 42 12.09 -9.48 -1.93
CA HIS A 42 13.45 -9.84 -1.53
C HIS A 42 14.29 -10.33 -2.73
N PHE A 43 13.73 -11.21 -3.57
CA PHE A 43 14.43 -11.68 -4.78
C PHE A 43 14.57 -10.60 -5.85
N ALA A 44 13.60 -9.68 -5.96
CA ALA A 44 13.72 -8.51 -6.82
C ALA A 44 14.88 -7.61 -6.36
N ALA A 45 14.99 -7.35 -5.06
CA ALA A 45 16.08 -6.57 -4.47
C ALA A 45 17.46 -7.22 -4.73
N LYS A 46 17.57 -8.55 -4.58
CA LYS A 46 18.78 -9.30 -4.96
C LYS A 46 19.15 -9.18 -6.43
N SER A 47 18.19 -8.83 -7.28
CA SER A 47 18.39 -8.59 -8.72
C SER A 47 18.57 -7.10 -9.05
N GLY A 48 18.75 -6.24 -8.03
CA GLY A 48 18.93 -4.80 -8.19
C GLY A 48 17.65 -4.03 -8.54
N LYS A 49 16.47 -4.61 -8.29
CA LYS A 49 15.18 -3.98 -8.56
C LYS A 49 14.43 -3.68 -7.25
N GLY A 50 13.96 -2.45 -7.10
CA GLY A 50 13.10 -2.10 -5.97
C GLY A 50 11.68 -2.66 -6.16
N THR A 51 10.89 -2.68 -5.08
CA THR A 51 9.49 -3.13 -5.14
C THR A 51 8.59 -2.12 -4.43
N VAL A 52 7.43 -1.82 -5.02
CA VAL A 52 6.35 -1.07 -4.40
C VAL A 52 5.11 -1.95 -4.34
N ILE A 53 4.58 -2.18 -3.14
CA ILE A 53 3.36 -2.96 -2.93
C ILE A 53 2.22 -1.99 -2.64
N CYS A 54 1.19 -1.98 -3.50
CA CYS A 54 -0.01 -1.17 -3.32
C CYS A 54 -1.09 -1.97 -2.61
N GLY A 55 -1.52 -1.52 -1.44
CA GLY A 55 -2.54 -2.19 -0.65
C GLY A 55 -2.53 -1.74 0.80
N THR A 56 -3.45 -2.29 1.61
CA THR A 56 -3.44 -2.05 3.06
C THR A 56 -2.56 -3.11 3.71
N VAL A 57 -1.41 -2.70 4.25
CA VAL A 57 -0.48 -3.55 5.00
C VAL A 57 -0.02 -2.79 6.24
N MET A 58 -0.18 -3.40 7.41
CA MET A 58 0.31 -2.82 8.67
C MET A 58 1.71 -3.33 8.99
N PRO A 59 2.51 -2.58 9.78
CA PRO A 59 3.85 -3.02 10.17
C PRO A 59 3.85 -4.39 10.86
N TRP A 60 2.88 -4.66 11.74
CA TRP A 60 2.74 -5.96 12.40
C TRP A 60 2.26 -7.08 11.49
N ASP A 61 1.67 -6.76 10.33
CA ASP A 61 1.34 -7.77 9.31
C ASP A 61 2.56 -8.08 8.45
N ALA A 62 3.34 -7.05 8.09
CA ALA A 62 4.63 -7.21 7.43
C ALA A 62 5.61 -8.03 8.28
N GLN A 63 5.68 -7.77 9.60
CA GLN A 63 6.56 -8.49 10.54
C GLN A 63 6.26 -9.98 10.68
N LYS A 64 5.05 -10.44 10.28
CA LYS A 64 4.72 -11.87 10.24
C LYS A 64 5.28 -12.55 9.00
N CYS A 65 5.79 -11.80 8.04
CA CYS A 65 6.28 -12.36 6.79
C CYS A 65 7.69 -12.94 6.96
N ASP A 66 7.93 -14.13 6.40
CA ASP A 66 9.20 -14.86 6.54
C ASP A 66 10.41 -14.05 6.04
N ALA A 67 10.20 -13.24 4.99
CA ALA A 67 11.24 -12.43 4.39
C ALA A 67 11.40 -11.06 5.06
N TYR A 68 10.60 -10.70 6.07
CA TYR A 68 10.63 -9.37 6.68
C TYR A 68 12.00 -9.00 7.23
N ASP A 69 12.63 -9.90 7.99
CA ASP A 69 13.95 -9.69 8.60
C ASP A 69 15.10 -9.75 7.57
N LEU A 70 14.80 -9.98 6.29
CA LEU A 70 15.78 -9.95 5.19
C LEU A 70 15.93 -8.57 4.55
N PHE A 71 15.12 -7.59 4.97
CA PHE A 71 15.21 -6.20 4.54
C PHE A 71 15.86 -5.37 5.65
N ASP A 72 16.79 -4.48 5.28
CA ASP A 72 17.34 -3.52 6.23
C ASP A 72 16.27 -2.53 6.71
N GLU A 73 15.32 -2.19 5.84
CA GLU A 73 14.21 -1.28 6.15
C GLU A 73 12.97 -1.58 5.27
N VAL A 74 11.78 -1.45 5.87
CA VAL A 74 10.48 -1.55 5.18
C VAL A 74 9.73 -0.23 5.36
N CYS A 75 9.59 0.53 4.28
CA CYS A 75 8.94 1.83 4.28
C CYS A 75 7.44 1.73 3.93
N PHE A 76 6.63 2.59 4.55
CA PHE A 76 5.18 2.67 4.32
C PHE A 76 4.80 4.06 3.82
N ILE A 77 3.69 4.16 3.09
CA ILE A 77 3.07 5.43 2.67
C ILE A 77 1.58 5.32 2.90
N ASN A 78 1.00 6.33 3.55
CA ASN A 78 -0.45 6.44 3.71
C ASN A 78 -1.03 7.27 2.56
N LEU A 79 -1.98 6.70 1.82
CA LEU A 79 -2.79 7.46 0.86
C LEU A 79 -4.11 7.83 1.52
N HIS A 80 -4.29 9.12 1.80
CA HIS A 80 -5.41 9.59 2.59
C HIS A 80 -6.30 10.54 1.79
N CYS A 81 -7.58 10.58 2.13
CA CYS A 81 -8.51 11.64 1.78
C CYS A 81 -9.53 11.76 2.92
N ASP A 82 -10.20 12.90 3.01
CA ASP A 82 -11.24 13.13 4.00
C ASP A 82 -12.39 12.12 3.89
N ASP A 83 -13.16 12.00 4.97
CA ASP A 83 -14.19 10.98 5.13
C ASP A 83 -15.31 11.15 4.09
N ASP A 84 -15.71 12.39 3.77
CA ASP A 84 -16.74 12.67 2.77
C ASP A 84 -16.29 12.22 1.37
N THR A 85 -15.06 12.57 0.99
CA THR A 85 -14.44 12.17 -0.27
C THR A 85 -14.32 10.65 -0.37
N ARG A 86 -13.83 9.98 0.68
CA ARG A 86 -13.70 8.53 0.72
C ARG A 86 -15.06 7.85 0.61
N ASN A 87 -16.03 8.25 1.44
CA ASN A 87 -17.37 7.67 1.46
C ASN A 87 -18.07 7.83 0.11
N ASN A 88 -17.95 9.00 -0.53
CA ASN A 88 -18.48 9.21 -1.88
C ASN A 88 -17.85 8.25 -2.90
N ARG A 89 -16.52 8.09 -2.90
CA ARG A 89 -15.83 7.15 -3.81
C ARG A 89 -16.28 5.71 -3.59
N LEU A 90 -16.36 5.26 -2.34
CA LEU A 90 -16.74 3.89 -1.98
C LEU A 90 -18.19 3.56 -2.38
N ARG A 91 -19.13 4.50 -2.18
CA ARG A 91 -20.53 4.33 -2.59
C ARG A 91 -20.75 4.31 -4.10
N ASN A 92 -19.80 4.83 -4.87
CA ASN A 92 -19.84 4.85 -6.34
C ASN A 92 -18.92 3.82 -7.00
N ARG A 93 -18.20 3.02 -6.21
CA ARG A 93 -17.36 1.93 -6.72
C ARG A 93 -18.23 0.75 -7.18
N GLU A 94 -17.67 -0.11 -8.02
CA GLU A 94 -18.34 -1.32 -8.51
C GLU A 94 -18.84 -2.22 -7.37
N ASP A 95 -18.08 -2.28 -6.27
CA ASP A 95 -18.42 -3.05 -5.07
C ASP A 95 -19.25 -2.26 -4.03
N LYS A 96 -19.98 -1.21 -4.44
CA LYS A 96 -20.82 -0.37 -3.55
C LYS A 96 -21.72 -1.13 -2.58
N ALA A 97 -22.15 -2.35 -2.93
CA ALA A 97 -22.98 -3.20 -2.06
C ALA A 97 -22.25 -3.64 -0.78
N THR A 98 -20.92 -3.69 -0.81
CA THR A 98 -20.05 -3.96 0.34
C THR A 98 -20.07 -2.79 1.33
N TRP A 99 -20.24 -1.56 0.86
CA TRP A 99 -20.01 -0.36 1.66
C TRP A 99 -21.25 0.09 2.45
N THR A 100 -21.58 -0.66 3.51
CA THR A 100 -22.61 -0.29 4.49
C THR A 100 -22.15 0.87 5.39
N ASP A 101 -23.08 1.55 6.05
CA ASP A 101 -22.75 2.65 6.98
C ASP A 101 -21.83 2.19 8.13
N GLU A 102 -22.01 0.96 8.61
CA GLU A 102 -21.13 0.37 9.62
C GLU A 102 -19.70 0.17 9.08
N MET A 103 -19.57 -0.30 7.84
CA MET A 103 -18.26 -0.51 7.22
C MET A 103 -17.57 0.80 6.88
N LEU A 104 -18.31 1.82 6.45
CA LEU A 104 -17.77 3.16 6.25
C LEU A 104 -17.25 3.75 7.55
N LYS A 105 -18.03 3.67 8.64
CA LYS A 105 -17.61 4.12 9.97
C LYS A 105 -16.33 3.41 10.45
N ARG A 106 -16.23 2.09 10.26
CA ARG A 106 -15.00 1.33 10.59
C ARG A 106 -13.79 1.84 9.80
N HIS A 107 -13.98 2.24 8.55
CA HIS A 107 -12.91 2.81 7.73
C HIS A 107 -12.56 4.25 8.13
N GLU A 108 -13.52 5.05 8.61
CA GLU A 108 -13.26 6.37 9.22
C GLU A 108 -12.40 6.25 10.48
N GLU A 109 -12.77 5.33 11.37
CA GLU A 109 -11.99 5.05 12.59
C GLU A 109 -10.57 4.58 12.25
N PHE A 110 -10.43 3.70 11.25
CA PHE A 110 -9.11 3.24 10.80
C PHE A 110 -8.30 4.35 10.12
N ALA A 111 -8.90 5.16 9.26
CA ALA A 111 -8.22 6.28 8.61
C ALA A 111 -7.74 7.32 9.63
N ARG A 112 -8.55 7.60 10.66
CA ARG A 112 -8.14 8.45 11.78
C ARG A 112 -6.96 7.85 12.54
N TRP A 113 -7.03 6.55 12.86
CA TRP A 113 -5.95 5.85 13.54
C TRP A 113 -4.63 5.96 12.77
N LEU A 114 -4.64 5.82 11.44
CA LEU A 114 -3.43 5.96 10.61
C LEU A 114 -2.81 7.36 10.75
N LEU A 115 -3.61 8.42 10.73
CA LEU A 115 -3.12 9.78 10.92
C LEU A 115 -2.52 9.98 12.32
N ASP A 116 -3.20 9.49 13.34
CA ASP A 116 -2.80 9.68 14.75
C ASP A 116 -1.53 8.88 15.11
N ASN A 117 -1.21 7.83 14.34
CA ASN A 117 -0.13 6.89 14.66
C ASN A 117 0.99 6.83 13.60
N ALA A 118 0.91 7.60 12.52
CA ALA A 118 1.88 7.60 11.42
C ALA A 118 3.34 7.81 11.87
N GLU A 119 3.55 8.66 12.88
CA GLU A 119 4.87 9.02 13.42
C GLU A 119 5.45 7.98 14.39
N THR A 120 4.61 7.18 15.04
CA THR A 120 5.03 6.35 16.20
C THR A 120 4.86 4.86 16.00
N ALA A 121 3.88 4.43 15.20
CA ALA A 121 3.65 3.02 14.89
C ALA A 121 4.50 2.50 13.72
N TYR A 122 5.15 3.39 12.97
CA TYR A 122 5.93 3.08 11.78
C TYR A 122 7.39 3.48 11.97
N ARG A 123 8.31 2.71 11.39
CA ARG A 123 9.75 2.99 11.39
C ARG A 123 10.30 2.68 9.98
N PRO A 124 10.69 3.70 9.20
CA PRO A 124 10.64 5.13 9.51
C PRO A 124 9.18 5.66 9.60
N PRO A 125 8.96 6.87 10.15
CA PRO A 125 7.64 7.51 10.14
C PRO A 125 6.97 7.46 8.77
N MET A 126 5.69 7.11 8.74
CA MET A 126 4.94 6.92 7.51
C MET A 126 4.43 8.28 6.97
N PRO A 127 4.91 8.78 5.82
CA PRO A 127 4.34 9.98 5.22
C PRO A 127 2.88 9.73 4.81
N THR A 128 2.09 10.80 4.86
CA THR A 128 0.73 10.81 4.32
C THR A 128 0.68 11.67 3.05
N ILE A 129 0.15 11.11 1.96
CA ILE A 129 -0.12 11.79 0.71
C ILE A 129 -1.62 12.01 0.59
N ASP A 130 -2.01 13.27 0.39
CA ASP A 130 -3.41 13.64 0.18
C ASP A 130 -3.84 13.29 -1.25
N THR A 131 -4.95 12.57 -1.34
CA THR A 131 -5.58 12.09 -2.57
C THR A 131 -6.97 12.67 -2.76
N ALA A 132 -7.41 13.62 -1.94
CA ALA A 132 -8.77 14.19 -1.99
C ALA A 132 -9.04 14.87 -3.34
N VAL A 133 -8.08 15.69 -3.79
CA VAL A 133 -8.22 16.52 -5.01
C VAL A 133 -7.13 16.26 -6.05
N ALA A 134 -6.01 15.65 -5.67
CA ALA A 134 -4.89 15.43 -6.57
C ALA A 134 -5.22 14.36 -7.62
N PRO A 135 -4.94 14.60 -8.92
CA PRO A 135 -5.10 13.60 -9.95
C PRO A 135 -4.12 12.43 -9.76
N PRO A 136 -4.44 11.22 -10.25
CA PRO A 136 -3.59 10.04 -10.06
C PRO A 136 -2.13 10.22 -10.50
N ALA A 137 -1.87 10.95 -11.59
CA ALA A 137 -0.53 11.22 -12.10
C ALA A 137 0.32 12.08 -11.15
N GLU A 138 -0.30 12.98 -10.40
CA GLU A 138 0.36 13.83 -9.40
C GLU A 138 0.66 13.04 -8.12
N VAL A 139 -0.32 12.26 -7.65
CA VAL A 139 -0.14 11.34 -6.51
C VAL A 139 0.99 10.34 -6.81
N ALA A 140 1.04 9.77 -8.01
CA ALA A 140 2.11 8.88 -8.44
C ALA A 140 3.48 9.59 -8.46
N GLY A 141 3.52 10.90 -8.77
CA GLY A 141 4.70 11.74 -8.66
C GLY A 141 5.22 11.80 -7.22
N GLN A 142 4.35 12.17 -6.28
CA GLN A 142 4.70 12.27 -4.85
C GLN A 142 5.17 10.91 -4.27
N ILE A 143 4.51 9.81 -4.66
CA ILE A 143 4.95 8.45 -4.28
C ILE A 143 6.36 8.18 -4.84
N SER A 144 6.59 8.47 -6.12
CA SER A 144 7.88 8.21 -6.77
C SER A 144 9.03 9.01 -6.16
N GLU A 145 8.78 10.28 -5.80
CA GLU A 145 9.76 11.13 -5.11
C GLU A 145 10.16 10.54 -3.75
N TYR A 146 9.18 10.11 -2.96
CA TYR A 146 9.46 9.46 -1.69
C TYR A 146 10.22 8.14 -1.86
N VAL A 147 9.77 7.27 -2.77
CA VAL A 147 10.40 5.96 -3.02
C VAL A 147 11.86 6.13 -3.45
N LEU A 148 12.14 7.04 -4.39
CA LEU A 148 13.52 7.31 -4.85
C LEU A 148 14.38 7.96 -3.77
N LYS A 149 13.78 8.77 -2.90
CA LYS A 149 14.50 9.36 -1.75
C LYS A 149 14.95 8.27 -0.78
N VAL A 150 14.08 7.33 -0.41
CA VAL A 150 14.44 6.28 0.56
C VAL A 150 15.30 5.17 -0.05
N TRP A 151 15.14 4.85 -1.34
CA TRP A 151 15.93 3.82 -2.00
C TRP A 151 17.41 4.18 -2.21
N ASN A 152 17.72 5.48 -2.34
CA ASN A 152 19.08 5.96 -2.57
C ASN A 152 19.81 6.37 -1.28
N GLN A 153 19.23 6.10 -0.10
CA GLN A 153 19.86 6.30 1.20
C GLN A 153 20.64 5.05 1.62
#